data_AF-A0A6A5VIQ0-F1
#
_entry.id   AF-A0A6A5VIQ0-F1
#
_cell.length_a   1.000
_cell.length_b   1.000
_cell.length_c   1.000
_cell.angle_alpha   90.00
_cell.angle_beta   90.00
_cell.angle_gamma   90.00
#
_symmetry.space_group_name_H-M   'P 1'
#
loop_
_entity.id
_entity.type
_entity.pdbx_description
1 polymer ?
#
loop_
_entity_poly.entity_id
_entity_poly.type
_entity_poly.pdbx_seq_one_letter_code
_entity_poly.pdbx_strand_id
1 'polypeptide(L)'
;MLARLMSDLTARSLPNHGVLELLIPYVEGHKSFHSISNLLERLVTNKTKLSSTTFLESYTDLLLEEISTESEITRLGYNLASFNRLLNAQLALGVADVHTKARFEAIRSHRLFCHILARANDASVVPLAYRNLTANIPKEVQADLVHQFAFQYATDRTRSIQQNWRSIRYLYFYLRIHDMAIRPLFTRTVVSVCITRPLAEKRFVAQKKAVWVCRLVAEVEGEAAARHVEQYFWAWRGDLILQARRELVRLGVYDLARVTTMERLKLLTVVPKRTPECEEDVDTHGHGLAEDRC
;
A
#
# COMPACT_ATOMS: atom_id res chain seq x y z
N MET A 1 -29.33 -3.39 14.46
CA MET A 1 -30.31 -2.93 15.46
C MET A 1 -30.23 -1.42 15.66
N LEU A 2 -29.12 -0.86 16.16
CA LEU A 2 -28.98 0.59 16.40
C LEU A 2 -29.30 1.49 15.20
N ALA A 3 -28.78 1.17 13.99
CA ALA A 3 -29.10 1.96 12.79
C ALA A 3 -30.61 2.00 12.46
N ARG A 4 -31.33 0.90 12.73
CA ARG A 4 -32.80 0.84 12.52
C ARG A 4 -33.51 1.70 13.56
N LEU A 5 -33.10 1.61 14.83
CA LEU A 5 -33.62 2.48 15.89
C LEU A 5 -33.48 3.97 15.52
N MET A 6 -32.33 4.37 14.98
CA MET A 6 -32.13 5.76 14.53
C MET A 6 -33.06 6.14 13.37
N SER A 7 -33.28 5.24 12.40
CA SER A 7 -34.26 5.44 11.34
C SER A 7 -35.68 5.58 11.89
N ASP A 8 -36.06 4.75 12.87
CA ASP A 8 -37.39 4.78 13.50
C ASP A 8 -37.63 6.08 14.30
N LEU A 9 -36.61 6.55 15.04
CA LEU A 9 -36.65 7.84 15.74
C LEU A 9 -36.86 8.99 14.75
N THR A 10 -36.15 8.94 13.61
CA THR A 10 -36.28 9.95 12.55
C THR A 10 -37.67 9.94 11.93
N ALA A 11 -38.23 8.77 11.67
CA ALA A 11 -39.59 8.61 11.14
C ALA A 11 -40.67 9.13 12.09
N ARG A 12 -40.38 9.16 13.40
CA ARG A 12 -41.26 9.69 14.46
C ARG A 12 -40.96 11.16 14.81
N SER A 13 -40.08 11.83 14.06
CA SER A 13 -39.63 13.20 14.33
C SER A 13 -39.01 13.37 15.73
N LEU A 14 -38.45 12.31 16.30
CA LEU A 14 -37.76 12.35 17.58
C LEU A 14 -36.28 12.71 17.38
N PRO A 15 -35.65 13.46 18.30
CA PRO A 15 -34.23 13.77 18.23
C PRO A 15 -33.39 12.49 18.24
N ASN A 16 -32.71 12.20 17.13
CA ASN A 16 -31.89 11.01 16.98
C ASN A 16 -30.41 11.26 17.35
N HIS A 17 -29.95 12.51 17.26
CA HIS A 17 -28.56 12.88 17.53
C HIS A 17 -28.16 12.70 18.99
N GLY A 18 -28.99 13.12 19.96
CA GLY A 18 -28.67 12.97 21.39
C GLY A 18 -28.58 11.51 21.83
N VAL A 19 -29.36 10.61 21.22
CA VAL A 19 -29.24 9.16 21.46
C VAL A 19 -27.91 8.64 20.91
N LEU A 20 -27.49 9.11 19.75
CA LEU A 20 -26.20 8.77 19.14
C LEU A 20 -25.03 9.28 19.98
N GLU A 21 -25.11 10.52 20.47
CA GLU A 21 -24.10 11.15 21.32
C GLU A 21 -23.86 10.37 22.62
N LEU A 22 -24.92 9.86 23.25
CA LEU A 22 -24.81 9.01 24.44
C LEU A 22 -24.33 7.60 24.13
N LEU A 23 -24.69 7.06 22.96
CA LEU A 23 -24.32 5.71 22.57
C LEU A 23 -22.88 5.57 22.12
N ILE A 24 -22.29 6.58 21.46
CA ILE A 24 -20.93 6.51 20.92
C ILE A 24 -19.89 6.18 22.01
N PRO A 25 -19.82 6.91 23.14
CA PRO A 25 -18.87 6.60 24.21
C PRO A 25 -19.10 5.20 24.82
N TYR A 26 -20.37 4.79 24.93
CA TYR A 26 -20.71 3.46 25.44
C TYR A 26 -20.28 2.35 24.48
N VAL A 27 -20.45 2.55 23.17
CA VAL A 27 -20.00 1.62 22.14
C VAL A 27 -18.49 1.57 22.09
N GLU A 28 -17.80 2.69 22.25
CA GLU A 28 -16.33 2.77 22.29
C GLU A 28 -15.74 2.03 23.50
N GLY A 29 -16.34 2.18 24.69
CA GLY A 29 -15.89 1.47 25.90
C GLY A 29 -16.03 -0.05 25.83
N HIS A 30 -16.91 -0.57 24.98
CA HIS A 30 -17.20 -2.01 24.88
C HIS A 30 -16.87 -2.65 23.54
N LYS A 31 -16.64 -1.87 22.48
CA LYS A 31 -16.40 -2.33 21.12
C LYS A 31 -15.34 -1.47 20.45
N SER A 32 -14.70 -2.03 19.42
CA SER A 32 -13.73 -1.27 18.64
C SER A 32 -14.40 -0.11 17.88
N PHE A 33 -13.61 0.94 17.67
CA PHE A 33 -13.89 2.11 16.83
C PHE A 33 -14.57 1.77 15.48
N HIS A 34 -14.23 0.61 14.90
CA HIS A 34 -14.84 0.07 13.70
C HIS A 34 -16.37 -0.12 13.79
N SER A 35 -16.89 -0.38 14.99
CA SER A 35 -18.34 -0.52 15.22
C SER A 35 -19.06 0.81 15.00
N ILE A 36 -18.43 1.92 15.33
CA ILE A 36 -18.96 3.27 15.15
C ILE A 36 -18.92 3.65 13.68
N SER A 37 -17.82 3.40 12.97
CA SER A 37 -17.74 3.64 11.53
C SER A 37 -18.81 2.85 10.77
N ASN A 38 -19.00 1.56 11.10
CA ASN A 38 -20.02 0.72 10.49
C ASN A 38 -21.45 1.18 10.83
N LEU A 39 -21.68 1.73 12.02
CA LEU A 39 -22.97 2.31 12.39
C LEU A 39 -23.27 3.52 11.50
N LEU A 40 -22.31 4.45 11.36
CA LEU A 40 -22.46 5.66 10.55
C LEU A 40 -22.67 5.34 9.06
N GLU A 41 -21.89 4.40 8.49
CA GLU A 41 -22.09 3.93 7.11
C GLU A 41 -23.51 3.37 6.87
N ARG A 42 -24.06 2.65 7.85
CA ARG A 42 -25.43 2.14 7.76
C ARG A 42 -26.47 3.25 7.82
N LEU A 43 -26.23 4.32 8.58
CA LEU A 43 -27.12 5.49 8.61
C LEU A 43 -27.12 6.22 7.27
N VAL A 44 -25.95 6.38 6.65
CA VAL A 44 -25.80 6.92 5.28
C VAL A 44 -26.57 6.07 4.29
N THR A 45 -26.36 4.74 4.32
CA THR A 45 -27.03 3.79 3.42
C THR A 45 -28.56 3.86 3.56
N ASN A 46 -29.06 4.03 4.79
CA ASN A 46 -30.49 4.17 5.08
C ASN A 46 -31.03 5.60 4.83
N LYS A 47 -30.21 6.54 4.39
CA LYS A 47 -30.56 7.96 4.18
C LYS A 47 -31.14 8.63 5.43
N THR A 48 -30.72 8.19 6.61
CA THR A 48 -31.20 8.75 7.88
C THR A 48 -30.56 10.13 8.09
N LYS A 49 -31.38 11.18 8.18
CA LYS A 49 -30.90 12.54 8.51
C LYS A 49 -30.69 12.69 10.01
N LEU A 50 -29.56 13.21 10.43
CA LEU A 50 -29.30 13.55 11.84
C LEU A 50 -29.84 14.95 12.15
N SER A 51 -30.43 15.14 13.34
CA SER A 51 -30.97 16.45 13.73
C SER A 51 -29.88 17.48 14.07
N SER A 52 -28.72 17.01 14.52
CA SER A 52 -27.51 17.82 14.74
C SER A 52 -26.29 16.95 14.49
N THR A 53 -25.18 17.57 14.11
CA THR A 53 -23.95 16.90 13.67
C THR A 53 -22.71 17.42 14.40
N THR A 54 -22.85 18.45 15.24
CA THR A 54 -21.76 19.10 15.99
C THR A 54 -21.01 18.13 16.91
N PHE A 55 -21.72 17.18 17.54
CA PHE A 55 -21.08 16.18 18.40
C PHE A 55 -20.13 15.26 17.62
N LEU A 56 -20.44 14.98 16.34
CA LEU A 56 -19.58 14.15 15.49
C LEU A 56 -18.30 14.90 15.13
N GLU A 57 -18.35 16.22 14.93
CA GLU A 57 -17.15 17.03 14.69
C GLU A 57 -16.21 16.98 15.89
N SER A 58 -16.71 17.28 17.10
CA SER A 58 -15.94 17.19 18.35
C SER A 58 -15.37 15.79 18.58
N TYR A 59 -16.15 14.76 18.32
CA TYR A 59 -15.69 13.37 18.44
C TYR A 59 -14.58 13.04 17.43
N THR A 60 -14.67 13.58 16.21
CA THR A 60 -13.65 13.38 15.18
C THR A 60 -12.34 14.07 15.53
N ASP A 61 -12.40 15.26 16.13
CA ASP A 61 -11.21 15.97 16.59
C ASP A 61 -10.51 15.24 17.74
N LEU A 62 -11.27 14.73 18.72
CA LEU A 62 -10.72 13.90 19.80
C LEU A 62 -10.02 12.65 19.25
N LEU A 63 -10.65 11.96 18.30
CA LEU A 63 -10.06 10.79 17.66
C LEU A 63 -8.83 11.14 16.82
N LEU A 64 -8.80 12.30 16.16
CA LEU A 64 -7.62 12.75 15.44
C LEU A 64 -6.44 13.00 16.38
N GLU A 65 -6.69 13.53 17.57
CA GLU A 65 -5.67 13.70 18.60
C GLU A 65 -5.14 12.36 19.10
N GLU A 66 -6.02 11.40 19.39
CA GLU A 66 -5.64 10.05 19.78
C GLU A 66 -4.84 9.33 18.67
N ILE A 67 -5.33 9.38 17.44
CA ILE A 67 -4.61 8.82 16.28
C ILE A 67 -3.29 9.54 16.09
N SER A 68 -3.14 10.80 16.49
CA SER A 68 -1.88 11.53 16.36
C SER A 68 -0.84 11.11 17.41
N THR A 69 -1.27 10.67 18.60
CA THR A 69 -0.39 10.24 19.69
C THR A 69 -0.09 8.75 19.68
N GLU A 70 -0.91 7.93 19.02
CA GLU A 70 -0.76 6.47 18.95
C GLU A 70 0.60 6.06 18.36
N SER A 71 1.37 5.24 19.08
CA SER A 71 2.72 4.82 18.67
C SER A 71 2.74 3.40 18.09
N GLU A 72 1.72 2.58 18.34
CA GLU A 72 1.67 1.20 17.87
C GLU A 72 1.29 1.10 16.38
N ILE A 73 2.21 0.58 15.57
CA ILE A 73 2.08 0.50 14.11
C ILE A 73 0.89 -0.39 13.66
N THR A 74 0.64 -1.50 14.37
CA THR A 74 -0.42 -2.46 14.03
C THR A 74 -1.81 -1.89 14.31
N ARG A 75 -2.02 -1.31 15.50
CA ARG A 75 -3.25 -0.59 15.85
C ARG A 75 -3.50 0.60 14.93
N LEU A 76 -2.44 1.31 14.58
CA LEU A 76 -2.53 2.45 13.68
C LEU A 76 -3.10 2.09 12.31
N GLY A 77 -2.63 1.02 11.66
CA GLY A 77 -3.13 0.64 10.34
C GLY A 77 -4.63 0.36 10.33
N TYR A 78 -5.11 -0.34 11.35
CA TYR A 78 -6.53 -0.63 11.55
C TYR A 78 -7.35 0.64 11.84
N ASN A 79 -6.82 1.52 12.69
CA ASN A 79 -7.46 2.78 13.07
C ASN A 79 -7.55 3.73 11.87
N LEU A 80 -6.51 3.87 11.05
CA LEU A 80 -6.52 4.70 9.84
C LEU A 80 -7.60 4.26 8.84
N ALA A 81 -7.76 2.94 8.62
CA ALA A 81 -8.76 2.44 7.70
C ALA A 81 -10.19 2.69 8.20
N SER A 82 -10.44 2.44 9.49
CA SER A 82 -11.74 2.70 10.12
C SER A 82 -12.05 4.19 10.19
N PHE A 83 -11.02 5.04 10.35
CA PHE A 83 -11.19 6.48 10.46
C PHE A 83 -11.51 7.11 9.11
N ASN A 84 -10.86 6.65 8.05
CA ASN A 84 -11.21 7.05 6.70
C ASN A 84 -12.67 6.68 6.35
N ARG A 85 -13.15 5.52 6.81
CA ARG A 85 -14.57 5.14 6.66
C ARG A 85 -15.50 6.10 7.40
N LEU A 86 -15.18 6.42 8.66
CA LEU A 86 -15.92 7.38 9.46
C LEU A 86 -15.98 8.75 8.78
N LEU A 87 -14.85 9.30 8.32
CA LEU A 87 -14.79 10.56 7.59
C LEU A 87 -15.65 10.55 6.32
N ASN A 88 -15.58 9.48 5.53
CA ASN A 88 -16.41 9.36 4.33
C ASN A 88 -17.91 9.29 4.66
N ALA A 89 -18.27 8.60 5.74
CA ALA A 89 -19.65 8.56 6.21
C ALA A 89 -20.12 9.94 6.69
N GLN A 90 -19.28 10.69 7.41
CA GLN A 90 -19.59 12.05 7.86
C GLN A 90 -19.70 13.04 6.70
N LEU A 91 -18.81 12.96 5.70
CA LEU A 91 -18.92 13.75 4.47
C LEU A 91 -20.24 13.46 3.74
N ALA A 92 -20.65 12.20 3.66
CA ALA A 92 -21.92 11.81 3.05
C ALA A 92 -23.14 12.29 3.85
N LEU A 93 -23.01 12.45 5.17
CA LEU A 93 -24.03 13.05 6.04
C LEU A 93 -24.00 14.60 6.01
N GLY A 94 -23.06 15.22 5.28
CA GLY A 94 -22.90 16.67 5.20
C GLY A 94 -22.29 17.30 6.46
N VAL A 95 -21.56 16.51 7.25
CA VAL A 95 -21.02 16.89 8.56
C VAL A 95 -19.57 17.32 8.48
N ALA A 96 -18.73 16.53 7.80
CA ALA A 96 -17.29 16.75 7.89
C ALA A 96 -16.87 17.97 7.05
N ASP A 97 -16.09 18.85 7.67
CA ASP A 97 -15.41 19.93 6.96
C ASP A 97 -14.24 19.38 6.12
N VAL A 98 -13.96 20.06 5.01
CA VAL A 98 -12.79 19.84 4.15
C VAL A 98 -11.50 19.90 4.97
N HIS A 99 -11.47 20.74 6.01
CA HIS A 99 -10.33 20.89 6.93
C HIS A 99 -10.00 19.59 7.69
N THR A 100 -11.00 18.90 8.25
CA THR A 100 -10.80 17.67 9.03
C THR A 100 -10.22 16.55 8.16
N LYS A 101 -10.71 16.44 6.92
CA LYS A 101 -10.14 15.51 5.93
C LYS A 101 -8.69 15.85 5.59
N ALA A 102 -8.39 17.13 5.37
CA ALA A 102 -7.02 17.57 5.08
C ALA A 102 -6.07 17.29 6.25
N ARG A 103 -6.49 17.54 7.48
CA ARG A 103 -5.73 17.24 8.71
C ARG A 103 -5.45 15.73 8.84
N PHE A 104 -6.45 14.89 8.61
CA PHE A 104 -6.29 13.43 8.62
C PHE A 104 -5.27 12.96 7.56
N GLU A 105 -5.40 13.44 6.32
CA GLU A 105 -4.45 13.07 5.25
C GLU A 105 -3.02 13.54 5.55
N ALA A 106 -2.85 14.67 6.24
CA ALA A 106 -1.54 15.12 6.71
C ALA A 106 -0.95 14.17 7.76
N ILE A 107 -1.71 13.77 8.77
CA ILE A 107 -1.28 12.80 9.80
C ILE A 107 -0.94 11.46 9.17
N ARG A 108 -1.81 10.98 8.27
CA ARG A 108 -1.59 9.73 7.54
C ARG A 108 -0.32 9.78 6.69
N SER A 109 -0.12 10.86 5.93
CA SER A 109 1.08 11.05 5.11
C SER A 109 2.35 11.07 5.95
N HIS A 110 2.33 11.80 7.07
CA HIS A 110 3.44 11.87 8.02
C HIS A 110 3.78 10.48 8.58
N ARG A 111 2.79 9.72 9.03
CA ARG A 111 2.99 8.39 9.62
C ARG A 111 3.50 7.37 8.60
N LEU A 112 2.96 7.38 7.39
CA LEU A 112 3.48 6.54 6.30
C LEU A 112 4.95 6.86 6.01
N PHE A 113 5.32 8.14 6.03
CA PHE A 113 6.71 8.55 5.86
C PHE A 113 7.61 8.12 7.03
N CYS A 114 7.15 8.26 8.27
CA CYS A 114 7.86 7.70 9.44
C CYS A 114 8.13 6.21 9.29
N HIS A 115 7.14 5.45 8.80
CA HIS A 115 7.30 4.02 8.56
C HIS A 115 8.33 3.74 7.46
N ILE A 116 8.34 4.54 6.37
CA ILE A 116 9.38 4.45 5.33
C ILE A 116 10.77 4.70 5.92
N LEU A 117 10.91 5.76 6.74
CA LEU A 117 12.18 6.12 7.38
C LEU A 117 12.66 5.02 8.32
N ALA A 118 11.78 4.49 9.18
CA ALA A 118 12.12 3.40 10.09
C ALA A 118 12.66 2.19 9.32
N ARG A 119 11.95 1.73 8.28
CA ARG A 119 12.41 0.59 7.46
C ARG A 119 13.70 0.88 6.70
N ALA A 120 13.88 2.10 6.21
CA ALA A 120 15.12 2.50 5.56
C ALA A 120 16.28 2.52 6.55
N ASN A 121 16.04 2.93 7.80
CA ASN A 121 17.03 2.94 8.87
C ASN A 121 17.43 1.53 9.27
N ASP A 122 16.45 0.63 9.46
CA ASP A 122 16.68 -0.79 9.74
C ASP A 122 17.51 -1.47 8.63
N ALA A 123 17.27 -1.07 7.38
CA ALA A 123 18.03 -1.54 6.22
C ALA A 123 19.39 -0.85 6.05
N SER A 124 19.75 0.11 6.91
CA SER A 124 20.97 0.94 6.78
C SER A 124 21.08 1.68 5.44
N VAL A 125 19.94 2.02 4.84
CA VAL A 125 19.82 2.68 3.51
C VAL A 125 19.74 4.21 3.63
N VAL A 126 19.50 4.74 4.83
CA VAL A 126 19.42 6.19 5.06
C VAL A 126 20.81 6.83 4.92
N PRO A 127 20.99 7.83 4.04
CA PRO A 127 22.27 8.53 3.93
C PRO A 127 22.65 9.20 5.26
N LEU A 128 23.95 9.27 5.55
CA LEU A 128 24.47 9.79 6.82
C LEU A 128 23.93 11.19 7.17
N ALA A 129 23.76 12.05 6.16
CA ALA A 129 23.23 13.39 6.31
C ALA A 129 21.78 13.45 6.86
N TYR A 130 21.02 12.36 6.74
CA TYR A 130 19.60 12.30 7.09
C TYR A 130 19.27 11.31 8.22
N ARG A 131 20.27 10.79 8.93
CA ARG A 131 20.03 9.84 10.03
C ARG A 131 19.27 10.45 11.22
N ASN A 132 19.42 11.75 11.44
CA ASN A 132 18.75 12.47 12.53
C ASN A 132 17.49 13.23 12.07
N LEU A 133 16.99 12.94 10.87
CA LEU A 133 15.86 13.67 10.32
C LEU A 133 14.56 13.27 11.02
N THR A 134 13.80 14.27 11.45
CA THR A 134 12.41 14.10 11.85
C THR A 134 11.51 14.04 10.61
N ALA A 135 10.37 13.35 10.69
CA ALA A 135 9.39 13.28 9.59
C ALA A 135 8.66 14.60 9.28
N ASN A 136 8.94 15.68 10.02
CA ASN A 136 8.43 17.04 9.79
C ASN A 136 9.23 17.81 8.73
N ILE A 137 9.56 17.16 7.62
CA ILE A 137 10.26 17.80 6.49
C ILE A 137 9.30 18.13 5.34
N PRO A 138 9.61 19.13 4.49
CA PRO A 138 8.78 19.48 3.34
C PRO A 138 8.56 18.29 2.39
N LYS A 139 7.37 18.20 1.78
CA LYS A 139 7.00 17.08 0.88
C LYS A 139 7.97 16.91 -0.29
N GLU A 140 8.54 17.98 -0.80
CA GLU A 140 9.54 17.94 -1.88
C GLU A 140 10.81 17.20 -1.44
N VAL A 141 11.28 17.48 -0.23
CA VAL A 141 12.43 16.80 0.38
C VAL A 141 12.09 15.35 0.69
N GLN A 142 10.86 15.07 1.16
CA GLN A 142 10.39 13.69 1.36
C GLN A 142 10.42 12.91 0.04
N ALA A 143 9.92 13.50 -1.04
CA ALA A 143 9.96 12.89 -2.36
C ALA A 143 11.41 12.58 -2.74
N ASP A 144 12.33 13.54 -2.64
CA ASP A 144 13.74 13.32 -2.97
C ASP A 144 14.39 12.21 -2.17
N LEU A 145 14.12 12.12 -0.86
CA LEU A 145 14.58 11.02 -0.03
C LEU A 145 14.01 9.68 -0.48
N VAL A 146 12.72 9.63 -0.83
CA VAL A 146 12.09 8.41 -1.35
C VAL A 146 12.77 7.94 -2.64
N HIS A 147 13.14 8.86 -3.54
CA HIS A 147 13.88 8.54 -4.76
C HIS A 147 15.28 7.98 -4.43
N GLN A 148 15.96 8.58 -3.46
CA GLN A 148 17.27 8.11 -3.00
C GLN A 148 17.21 6.75 -2.32
N PHE A 149 16.22 6.50 -1.46
CA PHE A 149 16.03 5.20 -0.82
C PHE A 149 15.77 4.12 -1.86
N ALA A 150 14.95 4.41 -2.88
CA ALA A 150 14.72 3.48 -3.98
C ALA A 150 16.04 3.13 -4.69
N PHE A 151 16.85 4.12 -5.03
CA PHE A 151 18.14 3.93 -5.68
C PHE A 151 19.10 3.06 -4.84
N GLN A 152 19.18 3.34 -3.54
CA GLN A 152 20.01 2.56 -2.63
C GLN A 152 19.52 1.12 -2.47
N TYR A 153 18.20 0.90 -2.35
CA TYR A 153 17.63 -0.45 -2.37
C TYR A 153 17.95 -1.21 -3.66
N ALA A 154 18.03 -0.53 -4.81
CA ALA A 154 18.40 -1.19 -6.06
C ALA A 154 19.87 -1.63 -6.10
N THR A 155 20.74 -0.79 -5.55
CA THR A 155 22.19 -1.02 -5.49
C THR A 155 22.56 -2.09 -4.46
N ASP A 156 21.79 -2.21 -3.38
CA ASP A 156 22.00 -3.20 -2.34
C ASP A 156 21.93 -4.65 -2.89
N ARG A 157 23.06 -5.36 -2.78
CA ARG A 157 23.22 -6.75 -3.20
C ARG A 157 23.02 -7.75 -2.07
N THR A 158 22.98 -7.30 -0.81
CA THR A 158 22.77 -8.18 0.36
C THR A 158 21.34 -8.72 0.41
N ARG A 159 20.40 -8.00 -0.21
CA ARG A 159 18.99 -8.35 -0.28
C ARG A 159 18.62 -9.01 -1.61
N SER A 160 17.62 -9.87 -1.56
CA SER A 160 17.08 -10.49 -2.77
C SER A 160 16.35 -9.46 -3.65
N ILE A 161 16.35 -9.68 -4.98
CA ILE A 161 15.60 -8.86 -5.94
C ILE A 161 14.14 -8.68 -5.51
N GLN A 162 13.50 -9.72 -4.97
CA GLN A 162 12.10 -9.64 -4.57
C GLN A 162 11.90 -8.74 -3.35
N GLN A 163 12.82 -8.75 -2.38
CA GLN A 163 12.77 -7.83 -1.24
C GLN A 163 12.97 -6.39 -1.70
N ASN A 164 13.96 -6.14 -2.56
CA ASN A 164 14.21 -4.80 -3.11
C ASN A 164 13.01 -4.30 -3.92
N TRP A 165 12.42 -5.17 -4.74
CA TRP A 165 11.20 -4.84 -5.48
C TRP A 165 10.01 -4.52 -4.55
N ARG A 166 9.79 -5.30 -3.47
CA ARG A 166 8.73 -5.00 -2.50
C ARG A 166 8.94 -3.63 -1.84
N SER A 167 10.16 -3.31 -1.42
CA SER A 167 10.51 -2.01 -0.87
C SER A 167 10.25 -0.88 -1.89
N ILE A 168 10.77 -0.99 -3.11
CA ILE A 168 10.56 0.03 -4.17
C ILE A 168 9.09 0.18 -4.53
N ARG A 169 8.32 -0.91 -4.58
CA ARG A 169 6.88 -0.85 -4.85
C ARG A 169 6.12 -0.10 -3.75
N TYR A 170 6.51 -0.26 -2.49
CA TYR A 170 5.94 0.49 -1.38
C TYR A 170 6.23 1.99 -1.53
N LEU A 171 7.47 2.35 -1.88
CA LEU A 171 7.88 3.73 -2.17
C LEU A 171 7.10 4.34 -3.35
N TYR A 172 6.89 3.56 -4.42
CA TYR A 172 6.08 3.98 -5.57
C TYR A 172 4.64 4.32 -5.14
N PHE A 173 4.01 3.46 -4.34
CA PHE A 173 2.65 3.73 -3.87
C PHE A 173 2.58 4.97 -2.99
N TYR A 174 3.57 5.19 -2.14
CA TYR A 174 3.66 6.40 -1.34
C TYR A 174 3.70 7.67 -2.22
N LEU A 175 4.56 7.69 -3.24
CA LEU A 175 4.63 8.82 -4.19
C LEU A 175 3.28 9.04 -4.90
N ARG A 176 2.61 7.97 -5.35
CA ARG A 176 1.31 8.08 -6.06
C ARG A 176 0.16 8.51 -5.15
N ILE A 177 0.10 7.99 -3.92
CA ILE A 177 -0.99 8.31 -2.98
C ILE A 177 -0.93 9.79 -2.57
N HIS A 178 0.28 10.35 -2.47
CA HIS A 178 0.48 11.73 -2.04
C HIS A 178 0.74 12.71 -3.20
N ASP A 179 0.47 12.27 -4.44
CA ASP A 179 0.66 13.05 -5.67
C ASP A 179 2.03 13.72 -5.76
N MET A 180 3.07 13.00 -5.32
CA MET A 180 4.44 13.48 -5.38
C MET A 180 5.04 13.14 -6.75
N ALA A 181 5.77 14.10 -7.31
CA ALA A 181 6.40 13.93 -8.61
C ALA A 181 7.39 12.75 -8.61
N ILE A 182 7.21 11.83 -9.55
CA ILE A 182 8.16 10.76 -9.83
C ILE A 182 9.23 11.32 -10.77
N ARG A 183 10.49 11.28 -10.34
CA ARG A 183 11.65 11.79 -11.06
C ARG A 183 12.38 10.65 -11.79
N PRO A 184 13.17 10.96 -12.85
CA PRO A 184 13.92 9.97 -13.63
C PRO A 184 14.81 9.03 -12.82
N LEU A 185 15.31 9.46 -11.65
CA LEU A 185 16.10 8.59 -10.76
C LEU A 185 15.31 7.35 -10.31
N PHE A 186 14.01 7.51 -10.02
CA PHE A 186 13.16 6.41 -9.57
C PHE A 186 12.81 5.46 -10.71
N THR A 187 12.49 5.97 -11.90
CA THR A 187 12.18 5.13 -13.06
C THR A 187 13.39 4.31 -13.50
N ARG A 188 14.59 4.90 -13.53
CA ARG A 188 15.85 4.16 -13.77
C ARG A 188 16.10 3.08 -12.73
N THR A 189 15.83 3.37 -11.47
CA THR A 189 15.91 2.41 -10.36
C THR A 189 14.94 1.24 -10.58
N VAL A 190 13.69 1.54 -10.95
CA VAL A 190 12.67 0.54 -11.24
C VAL A 190 13.08 -0.34 -12.43
N VAL A 191 13.58 0.25 -13.52
CA VAL A 191 14.12 -0.49 -14.67
C VAL A 191 15.25 -1.41 -14.24
N SER A 192 16.20 -0.90 -13.45
CA SER A 192 17.33 -1.68 -12.94
C SER A 192 16.87 -2.91 -12.16
N VAL A 193 15.96 -2.76 -11.19
CA VAL A 193 15.52 -3.87 -10.32
C VAL A 193 14.53 -4.82 -11.01
N CYS A 194 13.71 -4.31 -11.93
CA CYS A 194 12.64 -5.11 -12.53
C CYS A 194 13.03 -5.77 -13.85
N ILE A 195 14.00 -5.20 -14.56
CA ILE A 195 14.44 -5.64 -15.88
C ILE A 195 15.94 -5.94 -15.80
N THR A 196 16.80 -4.92 -15.79
CA THR A 196 18.24 -5.09 -16.04
C THR A 196 18.90 -6.12 -15.12
N ARG A 197 18.69 -6.03 -13.80
CA ARG A 197 19.30 -6.93 -12.82
C ARG A 197 18.74 -8.36 -12.91
N PRO A 198 17.42 -8.59 -12.94
CA PRO A 198 16.88 -9.92 -13.25
C PRO A 198 17.44 -10.53 -14.53
N LEU A 199 17.53 -9.74 -15.61
CA LEU A 199 18.06 -10.21 -16.89
C LEU A 199 19.55 -10.59 -16.78
N ALA A 200 20.35 -9.77 -16.11
CA ALA A 200 21.76 -10.05 -15.84
C ALA A 200 21.98 -11.29 -14.96
N GLU A 201 21.09 -11.52 -13.99
CA GLU A 201 21.08 -12.70 -13.12
C GLU A 201 20.44 -13.94 -13.81
N LYS A 202 20.15 -13.86 -15.11
CA LYS A 202 19.49 -14.92 -15.90
C LYS A 202 18.15 -15.36 -15.29
N ARG A 203 17.35 -14.41 -14.83
CA ARG A 203 16.01 -14.67 -14.26
C ARG A 203 14.95 -14.29 -15.27
N PHE A 204 13.87 -15.07 -15.29
CA PHE A 204 12.73 -14.75 -16.14
C PHE A 204 12.01 -13.50 -15.63
N VAL A 205 11.74 -12.56 -16.54
CA VAL A 205 10.94 -11.37 -16.27
C VAL A 205 9.61 -11.51 -17.00
N ALA A 206 8.52 -11.41 -16.22
CA ALA A 206 7.17 -11.47 -16.76
C ALA A 206 6.89 -10.25 -17.66
N GLN A 207 6.29 -10.48 -18.82
CA GLN A 207 5.92 -9.42 -19.75
C GLN A 207 5.02 -8.35 -19.10
N LYS A 208 4.05 -8.76 -18.26
CA LYS A 208 3.19 -7.83 -17.51
C LYS A 208 4.02 -6.84 -16.67
N LYS A 209 5.12 -7.31 -16.07
CA LYS A 209 6.03 -6.46 -15.28
C LYS A 209 6.77 -5.48 -16.18
N ALA A 210 7.32 -5.95 -17.31
CA ALA A 210 8.01 -5.09 -18.28
C ALA A 210 7.08 -4.00 -18.85
N VAL A 211 5.86 -4.35 -19.23
CA VAL A 211 4.85 -3.39 -19.73
C VAL A 211 4.53 -2.33 -18.67
N TRP A 212 4.35 -2.74 -17.41
CA TRP A 212 4.12 -1.79 -16.32
C TRP A 212 5.30 -0.82 -16.15
N VAL A 213 6.54 -1.32 -16.20
CA VAL A 213 7.75 -0.48 -16.14
C VAL A 213 7.81 0.49 -17.32
N CYS A 214 7.56 0.03 -18.55
CA CYS A 214 7.60 0.89 -19.74
C CYS A 214 6.56 2.01 -19.67
N ARG A 215 5.35 1.73 -19.17
CA ARG A 215 4.33 2.76 -18.94
C ARG A 215 4.79 3.82 -17.95
N LEU A 216 5.41 3.39 -16.84
CA LEU A 216 5.95 4.32 -15.85
C LEU A 216 7.09 5.18 -16.43
N VAL A 217 7.98 4.59 -17.23
CA VAL A 217 9.05 5.33 -17.92
C VAL A 217 8.46 6.31 -18.94
N ALA A 218 7.43 5.92 -19.69
CA ALA A 218 6.78 6.79 -20.66
C ALA A 218 6.15 8.02 -20.00
N GLU A 219 5.53 7.84 -18.83
CA GLU A 219 4.91 8.91 -18.05
C GLU A 219 5.92 9.94 -17.54
N VAL A 220 7.15 9.52 -17.18
CA VAL A 220 8.14 10.37 -16.51
C VAL A 220 9.24 10.89 -17.45
N GLU A 221 9.78 10.01 -18.30
CA GLU A 221 10.92 10.29 -19.20
C GLU A 221 10.50 10.39 -20.67
N GLY A 222 9.24 10.07 -20.99
CA GLY A 222 8.68 10.13 -22.34
C GLY A 222 8.73 8.81 -23.12
N GLU A 223 7.94 8.73 -24.20
CA GLU A 223 7.75 7.50 -24.98
C GLU A 223 9.02 6.99 -25.65
N ALA A 224 9.96 7.87 -26.00
CA ALA A 224 11.23 7.47 -26.62
C ALA A 224 12.07 6.63 -25.65
N ALA A 225 12.18 7.05 -24.39
CA ALA A 225 12.87 6.31 -23.35
C ALA A 225 12.20 4.96 -23.08
N ALA A 226 10.86 4.94 -23.01
CA ALA A 226 10.10 3.71 -22.82
C ALA A 226 10.31 2.70 -23.97
N ARG A 227 10.30 3.18 -25.22
CA ARG A 227 10.59 2.34 -26.40
C ARG A 227 11.99 1.75 -26.34
N HIS A 228 12.99 2.50 -25.87
CA HIS A 228 14.34 1.98 -25.72
C HIS A 228 14.42 0.84 -24.68
N VAL A 229 13.77 1.02 -23.52
CA VAL A 229 13.66 -0.01 -22.49
C VAL A 229 12.92 -1.25 -23.00
N GLU A 230 11.83 -1.05 -23.74
CA GLU A 230 11.05 -2.11 -24.35
C GLU A 230 11.86 -2.90 -25.39
N GLN A 231 12.57 -2.21 -26.29
CA GLN A 231 13.45 -2.85 -27.29
C GLN A 231 14.52 -3.70 -26.62
N TYR A 232 15.16 -3.18 -25.57
CA TYR A 232 16.16 -3.92 -24.80
C TYR A 232 15.57 -5.19 -24.17
N PHE A 233 14.38 -5.08 -23.56
CA PHE A 233 13.69 -6.23 -22.97
C PHE A 233 13.35 -7.30 -24.02
N TRP A 234 12.81 -6.91 -25.18
CA TRP A 234 12.44 -7.84 -26.24
C TRP A 234 13.64 -8.49 -26.92
N ALA A 235 14.71 -7.74 -27.16
CA ALA A 235 15.97 -8.27 -27.71
C ALA A 235 16.51 -9.39 -26.81
N TRP A 236 16.67 -9.11 -25.51
CA TRP A 236 17.16 -10.10 -24.55
C TRP A 236 16.25 -11.33 -24.47
N ARG A 237 14.93 -11.12 -24.44
CA ARG A 237 13.96 -12.23 -24.37
C ARG A 237 14.02 -13.09 -25.64
N GLY A 238 14.19 -12.46 -26.80
CA GLY A 238 14.38 -13.12 -28.08
C GLY A 238 15.65 -13.98 -28.10
N ASP A 239 16.76 -13.44 -27.63
CA ASP A 239 18.04 -14.15 -27.54
C ASP A 239 17.93 -15.40 -26.65
N LEU A 240 17.25 -15.28 -25.51
CA LEU A 240 17.06 -16.39 -24.59
C LEU A 240 16.16 -17.50 -25.17
N ILE A 241 15.08 -17.12 -25.86
CA ILE A 241 14.22 -18.07 -26.60
C ILE A 241 15.01 -18.78 -27.69
N LEU A 242 15.81 -18.04 -28.43
CA LEU A 242 16.60 -18.56 -29.54
C LEU A 242 17.70 -19.50 -29.05
N GLN A 243 18.37 -19.17 -27.94
CA GLN A 243 19.33 -20.06 -27.29
C GLN A 243 18.65 -21.35 -26.80
N ALA A 244 17.50 -21.24 -26.12
CA ALA A 244 16.75 -22.42 -25.67
C ALA A 244 16.30 -23.32 -26.83
N ARG A 245 15.87 -22.71 -27.95
CA ARG A 245 15.51 -23.45 -29.17
C ARG A 245 16.72 -24.17 -29.77
N ARG A 246 17.88 -23.51 -29.84
CA ARG A 246 19.13 -24.14 -30.34
C ARG A 246 19.52 -25.36 -29.50
N GLU A 247 19.44 -25.25 -28.18
CA GLU A 247 19.73 -26.38 -27.28
C GLU A 247 18.71 -27.51 -27.39
N LEU A 248 17.41 -27.20 -27.56
CA LEU A 248 16.40 -28.23 -27.82
C LEU A 248 16.66 -29.00 -29.12
N VAL A 249 16.99 -28.29 -30.21
CA VAL A 249 17.33 -28.91 -31.49
C VAL A 249 18.58 -29.79 -31.37
N ARG A 250 19.60 -29.36 -30.60
CA ARG A 250 20.78 -30.20 -30.30
C ARG A 250 20.42 -31.49 -29.57
N LEU A 251 19.39 -31.46 -28.73
CA LEU A 251 18.87 -32.63 -28.03
C LEU A 251 17.87 -33.46 -28.87
N GLY A 252 17.67 -33.11 -30.15
CA GLY A 252 16.75 -33.81 -31.06
C GLY A 252 15.27 -33.52 -30.85
N VAL A 253 14.93 -32.49 -30.05
CA VAL A 253 13.55 -32.11 -29.72
C VAL A 253 13.15 -30.88 -30.54
N TYR A 254 12.05 -30.98 -31.29
CA TYR A 254 11.57 -29.92 -32.19
C TYR A 254 10.39 -29.11 -31.63
N ASP A 255 10.34 -28.92 -30.32
CA ASP A 255 9.27 -28.17 -29.65
C ASP A 255 9.54 -26.66 -29.52
N LEU A 256 8.48 -25.90 -29.24
CA LEU A 256 8.57 -24.50 -28.86
C LEU A 256 9.29 -24.34 -27.51
N ALA A 257 10.24 -23.39 -27.42
CA ALA A 257 10.94 -23.08 -26.18
C ALA A 257 9.99 -22.41 -25.17
N ARG A 258 9.53 -23.17 -24.16
CA ARG A 258 8.75 -22.66 -23.04
C ARG A 258 9.68 -22.20 -21.89
N VAL A 259 9.14 -21.44 -20.94
CA VAL A 259 9.90 -21.01 -19.75
C VAL A 259 10.43 -22.22 -18.96
N THR A 260 9.61 -23.27 -18.82
CA THR A 260 10.02 -24.53 -18.19
C THR A 260 11.17 -25.21 -18.91
N THR A 261 11.23 -25.09 -20.24
CA THR A 261 12.37 -25.57 -21.04
C THR A 261 13.64 -24.81 -20.70
N MET A 262 13.57 -23.49 -20.58
CA MET A 262 14.71 -22.62 -20.26
C MET A 262 15.24 -22.88 -18.84
N GLU A 263 14.35 -23.13 -17.89
CA GLU A 263 14.69 -23.58 -16.53
C GLU A 263 15.40 -24.93 -16.55
N ARG A 264 14.85 -25.92 -17.28
CA ARG A 264 15.44 -27.26 -17.43
C ARG A 264 16.84 -27.22 -18.06
N LEU A 265 17.05 -26.33 -19.02
CA LEU A 265 18.34 -26.14 -19.71
C LEU A 265 19.34 -25.28 -18.91
N LYS A 266 19.02 -24.88 -17.68
CA LYS A 266 19.85 -24.00 -16.83
C LYS A 266 20.21 -22.66 -17.51
N LEU A 267 19.42 -22.25 -18.50
CA LEU A 267 19.49 -20.92 -19.11
C LEU A 267 18.90 -19.87 -18.18
N LEU A 268 18.04 -20.30 -17.26
CA LEU A 268 17.53 -19.49 -16.17
C LEU A 268 18.04 -20.01 -14.83
N THR A 269 18.32 -19.09 -13.91
CA THR A 269 18.54 -19.44 -12.51
C THR A 269 17.20 -19.77 -11.86
N VAL A 270 16.98 -21.05 -11.55
CA VAL A 270 15.82 -21.50 -10.78
C VAL A 270 16.00 -20.98 -9.36
N VAL A 271 15.19 -20.00 -8.99
CA VAL A 271 15.08 -19.64 -7.58
C VAL A 271 14.18 -20.69 -6.95
N PRO A 272 14.63 -21.41 -5.91
CA PRO A 272 13.81 -22.41 -5.26
C PRO A 272 12.49 -21.72 -4.91
N LYS A 273 11.38 -22.28 -5.41
CA LYS A 273 10.07 -21.95 -4.86
C LYS A 273 10.22 -22.27 -3.38
N ARG A 274 10.20 -21.25 -2.51
CA ARG A 274 9.97 -21.51 -1.09
C ARG A 274 8.71 -22.36 -1.05
N THR A 275 8.84 -23.60 -0.59
CA THR A 275 7.72 -24.35 -0.08
C THR A 275 6.98 -23.44 0.90
N PRO A 276 5.64 -23.41 0.90
CA PRO A 276 4.89 -22.74 1.94
C PRO A 276 5.07 -23.56 3.23
N GLU A 277 6.26 -23.50 3.83
CA GLU A 277 6.49 -23.94 5.19
C GLU A 277 6.33 -22.69 6.06
N CYS A 278 5.18 -22.65 6.75
CA CYS A 278 4.82 -21.71 7.80
C CYS A 278 4.70 -20.24 7.36
N GLU A 279 3.75 -19.96 6.46
CA GLU A 279 2.93 -18.75 6.66
C GLU A 279 2.05 -19.05 7.87
N GLU A 280 2.45 -18.55 9.05
CA GLU A 280 1.52 -18.45 10.17
C GLU A 280 0.32 -17.60 9.72
N ASP A 281 -0.85 -18.22 9.87
CA ASP A 281 -2.16 -17.68 9.60
C ASP A 281 -2.34 -16.31 10.26
N VAL A 282 -2.51 -15.29 9.43
CA VAL A 282 -3.32 -14.13 9.81
C VAL A 282 -4.56 -14.18 8.92
N ASP A 283 -5.41 -15.14 9.26
CA ASP A 283 -6.77 -15.24 8.78
C ASP A 283 -7.55 -13.97 9.15
N THR A 284 -7.79 -13.14 8.15
CA THR A 284 -8.96 -12.27 8.15
C THR A 284 -10.19 -13.12 7.82
N HIS A 285 -10.98 -13.53 8.83
CA HIS A 285 -12.45 -13.51 8.91
C HIS A 285 -12.93 -14.43 10.06
N GLY A 286 -13.79 -13.90 10.93
CA GLY A 286 -14.12 -14.49 12.23
C GLY A 286 -15.36 -15.38 12.28
N HIS A 287 -15.54 -16.02 13.45
CA HIS A 287 -16.81 -16.35 14.11
C HIS A 287 -16.52 -16.95 15.50
N GLY A 288 -17.10 -16.40 16.57
CA GLY A 288 -17.98 -17.13 17.51
C GLY A 288 -17.22 -17.68 18.73
N LEU A 289 -17.23 -17.04 19.89
CA LEU A 289 -18.19 -17.18 21.01
C LEU A 289 -18.20 -18.56 21.70
N ALA A 290 -18.17 -18.48 23.05
CA ALA A 290 -18.41 -19.52 24.08
C ALA A 290 -17.27 -20.56 24.24
N GLU A 291 -16.88 -21.05 25.41
CA GLU A 291 -17.36 -21.01 26.79
C GLU A 291 -16.24 -21.64 27.67
N ASP A 292 -16.11 -21.24 28.93
CA ASP A 292 -15.86 -22.09 30.12
C ASP A 292 -15.27 -21.26 31.28
N ARG A 293 -16.09 -20.99 32.31
CA ARG A 293 -16.13 -21.74 33.58
C ARG A 293 -14.84 -21.61 34.41
N CYS A 294 -14.80 -20.58 35.26
CA CYS A 294 -14.69 -20.69 36.72
C CYS A 294 -14.97 -19.32 37.34
#